data_AF-A0A935UEU6-F1
#
_entry.id   AF-A0A935UEU6-F1
#
_cell.length_a   1.000
_cell.length_b   1.000
_cell.length_c   1.000
_cell.angle_alpha   90.00
_cell.angle_beta   90.00
_cell.angle_gamma   90.00
#
_symmetry.space_group_name_H-M   'P 1'
#
loop_
_entity.id
_entity.type
_entity.pdbx_description
1 polymer ?
#
loop_
_entity_poly.entity_id
_entity_poly.type
_entity_poly.pdbx_seq_one_letter_code
_entity_poly.pdbx_strand_id
1 'polypeptide(L)'
;MRRLVIEWPWGVDAVVDRVVVGRETPAAPVLAARLESQFPNVSRQHGYLRRRAGELVLCDLGSVNGTFVNEARIDAHQEVAR
;
A
#
# COMPACT_ATOMS: atom_id res chain seq x y z
N MET A 1 9.08 -14.29 -15.86
CA MET A 1 9.01 -13.51 -14.60
C MET A 1 7.57 -13.06 -14.38
N ARG A 2 6.96 -13.32 -13.21
CA ARG A 2 5.58 -12.88 -12.95
C ARG A 2 5.57 -11.37 -12.65
N ARG A 3 4.71 -10.62 -13.34
CA ARG A 3 4.46 -9.21 -13.05
C ARG A 3 3.46 -9.15 -11.90
N LEU A 4 3.86 -8.59 -10.77
CA LEU A 4 2.98 -8.21 -9.67
C LEU A 4 2.49 -6.80 -9.95
N VAL A 5 1.19 -6.63 -9.88
CA VAL A 5 0.49 -5.36 -10.05
C VAL A 5 -0.51 -5.20 -8.91
N ILE A 6 -0.81 -3.95 -8.57
CA ILE A 6 -1.94 -3.61 -7.73
C ILE A 6 -3.01 -3.05 -8.65
N GLU A 7 -4.17 -3.69 -8.65
CA GLU A 7 -5.33 -3.24 -9.40
C GLU A 7 -6.21 -2.41 -8.46
N TRP A 8 -6.41 -1.16 -8.85
CA TRP A 8 -7.33 -0.24 -8.21
C TRP A 8 -8.60 -0.14 -9.07
N PRO A 9 -9.75 0.24 -8.49
CA PRO A 9 -10.95 0.57 -9.27
C PRO A 9 -10.73 1.64 -10.36
N TRP A 10 -9.60 2.36 -10.32
CA TRP A 10 -9.27 3.48 -11.21
C TRP A 10 -7.97 3.29 -12.01
N GLY A 11 -7.33 2.13 -11.98
CA GLY A 11 -6.09 1.90 -12.72
C GLY A 11 -5.20 0.83 -12.10
N VAL A 12 -4.00 0.67 -12.66
CA VAL A 12 -3.07 -0.39 -12.27
C VAL A 12 -1.69 0.18 -11.99
N ASP A 13 -1.12 -0.14 -10.83
CA ASP A 13 0.26 0.18 -10.48
C ASP A 13 1.14 -1.08 -10.54
N ALA A 14 2.25 -1.00 -11.26
CA ALA A 14 3.22 -2.09 -11.29
C ALA A 14 4.08 -2.09 -10.02
N VAL A 15 4.17 -3.23 -9.35
CA VAL A 15 5.10 -3.40 -8.23
C VAL A 15 6.42 -3.88 -8.80
N VAL A 16 7.41 -2.99 -8.93
CA VAL A 16 8.77 -3.37 -9.37
C VAL A 16 9.58 -3.87 -8.18
N ASP A 17 9.71 -3.03 -7.15
CA ASP A 17 10.35 -3.38 -5.88
C ASP A 17 9.37 -3.11 -4.72
N ARG A 18 8.97 -1.85 -4.58
CA ARG A 18 8.06 -1.36 -3.52
C ARG A 18 7.08 -0.34 -4.08
N VAL A 19 5.86 -0.34 -3.57
CA VAL A 19 4.84 0.68 -3.79
C VAL A 19 4.39 1.18 -2.42
N VAL A 20 4.52 2.47 -2.18
CA VAL A 20 4.02 3.11 -0.96
C VAL A 20 2.59 3.57 -1.19
N VAL A 21 1.73 3.26 -0.22
CA VAL A 21 0.33 3.67 -0.19
C VAL A 21 0.19 4.74 0.89
N GLY A 22 -0.31 5.90 0.49
CA GLY A 22 -0.41 7.06 1.35
C GLY A 22 -0.75 8.30 0.55
N ARG A 23 -1.20 9.35 1.24
CA ARG A 23 -1.60 10.61 0.63
C ARG A 23 -0.43 11.52 0.23
N GLU A 24 0.79 11.25 0.69
CA GLU A 24 1.97 12.07 0.40
C GLU A 24 3.15 11.24 -0.14
N THR A 25 4.20 11.94 -0.55
CA THR A 25 5.48 11.32 -0.93
C THR A 25 6.06 10.54 0.28
N PRO A 26 6.54 9.30 0.09
CA PRO A 26 7.03 8.74 -1.17
C PRO A 26 6.00 7.91 -1.98
N ALA A 27 4.69 8.01 -1.72
CA ALA A 27 3.69 7.38 -2.59
C ALA A 27 3.74 7.96 -4.01
N ALA A 28 3.32 7.15 -5.00
CA ALA A 28 3.27 7.59 -6.39
C ALA A 28 2.38 8.84 -6.53
N PRO A 29 2.78 9.90 -7.25
CA PRO A 29 2.06 11.18 -7.22
C PRO A 29 0.58 11.10 -7.59
N VAL A 30 0.22 10.28 -8.57
CA VAL A 30 -1.18 10.09 -9.00
C VAL A 30 -2.00 9.40 -7.90
N LEU A 31 -1.45 8.38 -7.25
CA LEU A 31 -2.08 7.71 -6.12
C LEU A 31 -2.21 8.66 -4.93
N ALA A 32 -1.12 9.34 -4.57
CA ALA A 32 -1.05 10.29 -3.46
C ALA A 32 -2.10 11.40 -3.59
N ALA A 33 -2.14 12.08 -4.75
CA ALA A 33 -3.09 13.16 -5.01
C ALA A 33 -4.56 12.69 -4.95
N ARG A 34 -4.84 11.48 -5.41
CA ARG A 34 -6.20 10.91 -5.33
C ARG A 34 -6.58 10.55 -3.90
N LEU A 35 -5.68 9.89 -3.16
CA LEU A 35 -5.91 9.56 -1.75
C LEU A 35 -6.08 10.83 -0.91
N GLU A 36 -5.32 11.89 -1.19
CA GLU A 36 -5.51 13.21 -0.58
C GLU A 36 -6.90 13.78 -0.85
N SER A 37 -7.36 13.73 -2.09
CA SER A 37 -8.62 14.35 -2.50
C SER A 37 -9.87 13.57 -2.08
N GLN A 38 -9.80 12.24 -2.03
CA GLN A 38 -10.99 11.38 -1.92
C GLN A 38 -11.02 10.51 -0.67
N PHE A 39 -9.86 10.28 -0.04
CA PHE A 39 -9.71 9.33 1.06
C PHE A 39 -8.94 9.97 2.24
N PRO A 40 -9.48 11.03 2.86
CA PRO A 40 -8.79 11.77 3.94
C PRO A 40 -8.50 10.90 5.18
N ASN A 41 -9.21 9.78 5.33
CA ASN A 41 -9.02 8.78 6.37
C ASN A 41 -7.79 7.87 6.14
N VAL A 42 -7.21 7.87 4.96
CA VAL A 42 -5.91 7.22 4.71
C VAL A 42 -4.82 8.09 5.32
N SER A 43 -3.77 7.48 5.86
CA SER A 43 -2.67 8.24 6.46
C SER A 43 -1.75 8.80 5.37
N ARG A 44 -1.04 9.88 5.68
CA ARG A 44 -0.07 10.49 4.77
C ARG A 44 0.94 9.45 4.25
N GLN A 45 1.54 8.70 5.17
CA GLN A 45 2.30 7.48 4.88
C GLN A 45 1.59 6.33 5.60
N HIS A 46 0.77 5.57 4.88
CA HIS A 46 -0.11 4.57 5.49
C HIS A 46 0.55 3.20 5.55
N GLY A 47 1.14 2.77 4.45
CA GLY A 47 1.74 1.45 4.34
C GLY A 47 2.53 1.29 3.05
N TYR A 48 3.07 0.12 2.83
CA TYR A 48 3.66 -0.23 1.55
C TYR A 48 3.44 -1.71 1.22
N LEU A 49 3.38 -1.98 -0.08
CA LEU A 49 3.56 -3.32 -0.62
C LEU A 49 4.95 -3.44 -1.22
N ARG A 50 5.59 -4.59 -1.08
CA ARG A 50 6.86 -4.86 -1.78
C ARG A 50 6.97 -6.29 -2.21
N ARG A 51 7.85 -6.54 -3.17
CA ARG A 51 8.26 -7.90 -3.52
C ARG A 51 9.26 -8.41 -2.50
N ARG A 52 9.09 -9.66 -2.07
CA ARG A 52 10.04 -10.38 -1.23
C ARG A 52 10.09 -11.83 -1.67
N ALA A 53 11.25 -12.31 -2.12
CA ALA A 53 11.44 -13.69 -2.55
C ALA A 53 10.41 -14.22 -3.57
N GLY A 54 9.87 -13.33 -4.43
CA GLY A 54 8.84 -13.68 -5.42
C GLY A 54 7.40 -13.55 -4.94
N GLU A 55 7.19 -13.25 -3.66
CA GLU A 55 5.89 -13.00 -3.04
C GLU A 55 5.64 -11.50 -2.83
N LEU A 56 4.37 -11.13 -2.65
CA LEU A 56 3.97 -9.79 -2.26
C LEU A 56 3.80 -9.76 -0.74
N VAL A 57 4.44 -8.79 -0.08
CA VAL A 57 4.25 -8.55 1.35
C VAL A 57 3.70 -7.15 1.55
N LEU A 58 2.83 -7.00 2.55
CA LEU A 58 2.24 -5.73 2.98
C LEU A 58 2.78 -5.36 4.35
N CYS A 59 3.01 -4.07 4.58
CA CYS A 59 3.40 -3.53 5.87
C CYS A 59 2.67 -2.22 6.14
N ASP A 60 2.04 -2.11 7.30
CA ASP A 60 1.47 -0.86 7.81
C ASP A 60 2.59 -0.01 8.44
N LEU A 61 2.57 1.31 8.23
CA LEU A 61 3.59 2.25 8.70
C LEU A 61 3.18 3.02 9.97
N GLY A 62 2.28 2.46 10.78
CA GLY A 62 1.73 3.14 11.95
C GLY A 62 0.54 4.02 11.57
N SER A 63 -0.31 3.52 10.67
CA SER A 63 -1.45 4.30 10.21
C SER A 63 -2.49 4.52 11.31
N VAL A 64 -3.21 5.65 11.24
CA VAL A 64 -4.19 6.04 12.26
C VAL A 64 -5.34 5.04 12.36
N ASN A 65 -5.86 4.59 11.22
CA ASN A 65 -7.00 3.67 11.16
C ASN A 65 -6.60 2.19 11.07
N GLY A 66 -5.29 1.90 10.93
CA GLY A 66 -4.78 0.56 10.70
C GLY A 66 -4.99 0.06 9.27
N THR A 67 -4.27 -1.00 8.95
CA THR A 67 -4.39 -1.76 7.70
C THR A 67 -5.01 -3.13 7.97
N PHE A 68 -5.81 -3.63 7.02
CA PHE A 68 -6.52 -4.91 7.13
C PHE A 68 -6.21 -5.79 5.91
N VAL A 69 -6.00 -7.08 6.13
CA VAL A 69 -5.86 -8.10 5.08
C VAL A 69 -6.86 -9.21 5.35
N ASN A 70 -7.73 -9.49 4.38
CA ASN A 70 -8.81 -10.47 4.53
C ASN A 70 -9.61 -10.24 5.82
N GLU A 71 -10.04 -8.99 6.04
CA GLU A 71 -10.82 -8.54 7.21
C GLU A 71 -10.07 -8.57 8.55
N ALA A 72 -8.86 -9.14 8.61
CA ALA A 72 -8.03 -9.14 9.81
C ALA A 72 -7.09 -7.93 9.84
N ARG A 73 -7.12 -7.16 10.93
CA ARG A 73 -6.17 -6.07 11.16
C ARG A 73 -4.76 -6.64 11.31
N ILE A 74 -3.78 -6.02 10.65
CA ILE A 74 -2.36 -6.37 10.81
C ILE A 74 -1.67 -5.44 11.82
N ASP A 75 -0.60 -5.94 12.43
CA ASP A 75 0.24 -5.13 13.30
C ASP A 75 1.06 -4.11 12.50
N ALA A 76 1.24 -2.92 13.08
CA ALA A 76 2.08 -1.88 12.49
C ALA A 76 3.55 -2.33 12.46
N HIS A 77 4.27 -1.91 11.42
CA HIS A 77 5.69 -2.18 11.20
C HIS A 77 6.07 -3.67 11.09
N GLN A 78 5.08 -4.54 10.87
CA GLN A 78 5.29 -5.96 10.57
C GLN A 78 4.93 -6.24 9.12
N GLU A 79 5.81 -6.98 8.43
CA GLU A 79 5.49 -7.49 7.09
C GLU A 79 4.63 -8.74 7.18
N VAL A 80 3.56 -8.73 6.41
CA VAL A 80 2.61 -9.84 6.32
C VAL A 80 2.56 -10.32 4.87
N ALA A 81 2.82 -11.62 4.66
CA ALA A 81 2.60 -12.33 3.41
C ALA A 81 1.25 -13.06 3.51
N ARG A 82 0.35 -12.86 2.55
CA ARG A 82 -0.94 -13.55 2.47
C ARG A 82 -1.31 -13.82 1.03
#